data_AF-A0A6J8BG66-F1
#
_entry.id   AF-A0A6J8BG66-F1
#
_cell.length_a   1.000
_cell.length_b   1.000
_cell.length_c   1.000
_cell.angle_alpha   90.00
_cell.angle_beta   90.00
_cell.angle_gamma   90.00
#
_symmetry.space_group_name_H-M   'P 1'
#
loop_
_entity.id
_entity.type
_entity.pdbx_description
1 polymer ?
#
loop_
_entity_poly.entity_id
_entity_poly.type
_entity_poly.pdbx_seq_one_letter_code
_entity_poly.pdbx_strand_id
1 'polypeptide(L)'
;MCEWIECFLDQIKSANLALTFNHGSFQLLSDHDVKNFEGFLLNIVTNLSELETDLINTWKEKTPSDFTWSGDNPYDLIYNFLWGCASKCPWCHEPCQKSDKAHGSERDCHNCIQHRPSGVAGIRCTNTGQVSVESCNFSVQSTMRMRCGVWCGCSKEQCNVNHPFREYKKYMKDWDIQPLADMSNSKYWNWFMNTFSEHLAKYDGGKQPKIPSSWKSLTKDDAIQSLSEVYVIT
;
A
#
# COMPACT_ATOMS: atom_id res chain seq x y z
N MET A 1 -15.87 -3.32 38.97
CA MET A 1 -15.77 -3.53 37.51
C MET A 1 -15.78 -2.15 36.87
N CYS A 2 -14.89 -1.84 35.92
CA CYS A 2 -14.59 -0.45 35.51
C CYS A 2 -15.58 0.10 34.46
N GLU A 3 -16.00 1.37 34.60
CA GLU A 3 -16.97 2.09 33.73
C GLU A 3 -16.63 2.06 32.23
N TRP A 4 -15.34 1.94 31.86
CA TRP A 4 -14.95 1.89 30.45
C TRP A 4 -15.41 0.59 29.75
N ILE A 5 -15.57 -0.51 30.50
CA ILE A 5 -16.10 -1.77 29.97
C ILE A 5 -17.59 -1.63 29.66
N GLU A 6 -18.35 -0.89 30.48
CA GLU A 6 -19.77 -0.65 30.22
C GLU A 6 -19.98 0.23 28.97
N CYS A 7 -19.14 1.24 28.79
CA CYS A 7 -19.19 2.13 27.62
C CYS A 7 -18.82 1.38 26.31
N PHE A 8 -17.87 0.46 26.37
CA PHE A 8 -17.51 -0.43 25.26
C PHE A 8 -18.65 -1.38 24.89
N LEU A 9 -19.34 -1.95 25.88
CA LEU A 9 -20.46 -2.86 25.67
C LEU A 9 -21.70 -2.17 25.09
N ASP A 10 -21.92 -0.89 25.41
CA ASP A 10 -23.05 -0.11 24.87
C ASP A 10 -22.85 0.28 23.40
N GLN A 11 -21.60 0.50 22.98
CA GLN A 11 -21.28 0.76 21.56
C GLN A 11 -21.45 -0.48 20.68
N ILE A 12 -21.21 -1.67 21.22
CA ILE A 12 -21.40 -2.93 20.48
C ILE A 12 -22.89 -3.26 20.33
N LYS A 13 -23.74 -2.91 21.30
CA LYS A 13 -25.20 -3.14 21.24
C LYS A 13 -25.92 -2.35 20.16
N SER A 14 -25.43 -1.17 19.79
CA SER A 14 -26.05 -0.30 18.79
C SER A 14 -25.63 -0.62 17.35
N ALA A 15 -24.54 -1.36 17.17
CA ALA A 15 -24.14 -1.89 15.87
C ALA A 15 -24.97 -3.14 15.59
N ASN A 16 -26.01 -2.97 14.78
CA ASN A 16 -26.91 -4.01 14.29
C ASN A 16 -26.16 -4.98 13.33
N LEU A 17 -25.15 -5.69 13.84
CA LEU A 17 -24.61 -6.90 13.25
C LEU A 17 -25.70 -7.95 13.41
N ALA A 18 -26.52 -8.10 12.39
CA ALA A 18 -27.46 -9.20 12.26
C ALA A 18 -26.70 -10.53 12.10
N LEU A 19 -25.99 -10.96 13.13
CA LEU A 19 -25.84 -12.36 13.44
C LEU A 19 -27.03 -12.69 14.33
N THR A 20 -28.13 -13.13 13.70
CA THR A 20 -29.25 -13.73 14.42
C THR A 20 -28.76 -15.07 14.98
N PHE A 21 -28.00 -15.02 16.08
CA PHE A 21 -27.92 -16.16 16.96
C PHE A 21 -29.30 -16.31 17.60
N ASN A 22 -30.00 -17.38 17.23
CA ASN A 22 -31.23 -17.76 17.87
C ASN A 22 -30.98 -17.91 19.38
N HIS A 23 -31.40 -16.92 20.17
CA HIS A 23 -31.27 -16.93 21.63
C HIS A 23 -31.99 -18.14 22.27
N GLY A 24 -32.93 -18.77 21.55
CA GLY A 24 -33.57 -20.01 21.98
C GLY A 24 -32.63 -21.21 22.07
N SER A 25 -31.50 -21.21 21.34
CA SER A 25 -30.52 -22.30 21.35
C SER A 25 -29.68 -22.35 22.64
N PHE A 26 -29.44 -21.19 23.27
CA PHE A 26 -28.60 -21.10 24.48
C PHE A 26 -29.41 -21.10 25.78
N GLN A 27 -30.69 -20.75 25.73
CA GLN A 27 -31.57 -20.88 26.90
C GLN A 27 -31.83 -22.37 27.26
N LEU A 28 -31.66 -23.28 26.29
CA LEU A 28 -31.58 -24.72 26.53
C LEU A 28 -30.31 -25.15 27.27
N LEU A 29 -29.26 -24.33 27.34
CA LEU A 29 -27.99 -24.69 27.98
C LEU A 29 -27.86 -24.16 29.41
N SER A 30 -28.64 -23.15 29.82
CA SER A 30 -28.62 -22.61 31.19
C SER A 30 -29.25 -23.54 32.23
N ASP A 31 -30.08 -24.51 31.79
CA ASP A 31 -30.83 -25.41 32.68
C ASP A 31 -30.29 -26.86 32.69
N HIS A 32 -29.23 -27.16 31.91
CA HIS A 32 -28.65 -28.50 31.81
C HIS A 32 -27.31 -28.59 32.53
N ASP A 33 -27.30 -29.35 33.62
CA ASP A 33 -26.08 -29.76 34.31
C ASP A 33 -25.22 -30.61 33.35
N VAL A 34 -24.06 -30.10 32.92
CA VAL A 34 -23.18 -30.77 31.96
C VAL A 34 -22.48 -31.93 32.66
N LYS A 35 -23.16 -33.09 32.70
CA LYS A 35 -22.66 -34.30 33.38
C LYS A 35 -21.41 -34.90 32.74
N ASN A 36 -21.17 -34.62 31.46
CA ASN A 36 -19.99 -35.05 30.73
C ASN A 36 -19.30 -33.84 30.07
N PHE A 37 -18.48 -33.17 30.86
CA PHE A 37 -17.78 -31.96 30.44
C PHE A 37 -16.78 -32.22 29.30
N GLU A 38 -16.08 -33.36 29.30
CA GLU A 38 -15.15 -33.72 28.22
C GLU A 38 -15.88 -33.94 26.89
N GLY A 39 -17.01 -34.66 26.91
CA GLY A 39 -17.84 -34.85 25.72
C GLY A 39 -18.43 -33.53 25.20
N PHE A 40 -18.80 -32.63 26.11
CA PHE A 40 -19.26 -31.29 25.73
C PHE A 40 -18.15 -30.47 25.08
N LEU A 41 -16.95 -30.41 25.68
CA LEU A 41 -15.80 -29.71 25.11
C LEU A 41 -15.40 -30.27 23.75
N LEU A 42 -15.34 -31.60 23.62
CA LEU A 42 -15.03 -32.27 22.36
C LEU A 42 -16.03 -31.89 21.27
N ASN A 43 -17.32 -31.83 21.62
CA ASN A 43 -18.37 -31.45 20.69
C ASN A 43 -18.23 -29.98 20.26
N ILE A 44 -17.96 -29.06 21.19
CA ILE A 44 -17.74 -27.64 20.86
C ILE A 44 -16.53 -27.48 19.92
N VAL A 45 -15.40 -28.11 20.24
CA VAL A 45 -14.18 -28.04 19.40
C VAL A 45 -14.47 -28.58 18.00
N THR A 46 -15.14 -29.73 17.91
CA THR A 46 -15.46 -30.37 16.63
C THR A 46 -16.37 -29.49 15.79
N ASN A 47 -17.48 -29.00 16.35
CA ASN A 47 -18.41 -28.14 15.61
C ASN A 47 -17.77 -26.80 15.20
N LEU A 48 -16.87 -26.24 16.00
CA LEU A 48 -16.14 -25.03 15.62
C LEU A 48 -15.19 -25.28 14.43
N SER A 49 -14.47 -26.40 14.44
CA SER A 49 -13.60 -26.77 13.32
C SER A 49 -14.38 -27.10 12.04
N GLU A 50 -15.54 -27.74 12.16
CA GLU A 50 -16.44 -28.00 11.03
C GLU A 50 -17.00 -26.68 10.48
N LEU A 51 -17.49 -25.79 11.35
CA LEU A 51 -17.97 -24.46 10.96
C LEU A 51 -16.88 -23.63 10.26
N GLU A 52 -15.65 -23.66 10.78
CA GLU A 52 -14.51 -23.00 10.14
C GLU A 52 -14.27 -23.55 8.73
N THR A 53 -14.27 -24.87 8.59
CA THR A 53 -14.07 -25.54 7.30
C THR A 53 -15.18 -25.17 6.30
N ASP A 54 -16.43 -25.14 6.76
CA ASP A 54 -17.59 -24.79 5.94
C ASP A 54 -17.55 -23.32 5.52
N LEU A 55 -17.15 -22.41 6.42
CA LEU A 55 -16.94 -21.01 6.09
C LEU A 55 -15.81 -20.86 5.05
N ILE A 56 -14.65 -21.49 5.25
CA ILE A 56 -13.57 -21.42 4.26
C ILE A 56 -14.06 -21.92 2.90
N ASN A 57 -14.72 -23.08 2.85
CA ASN A 57 -15.20 -23.65 1.59
C ASN A 57 -16.30 -22.81 0.92
N THR A 58 -17.18 -22.18 1.70
CA THR A 58 -18.26 -21.34 1.18
C THR A 58 -17.71 -20.06 0.55
N TRP A 59 -16.65 -19.50 1.13
CA TRP A 59 -16.17 -18.17 0.79
C TRP A 59 -14.89 -18.16 -0.06
N LYS A 60 -14.16 -19.28 -0.19
CA LYS A 60 -12.87 -19.35 -0.93
C LYS A 60 -12.94 -18.93 -2.40
N GLU A 61 -14.06 -19.18 -3.07
CA GLU A 61 -14.26 -18.83 -4.48
C GLU A 61 -15.02 -17.50 -4.66
N LYS A 62 -15.43 -16.85 -3.56
CA LYS A 62 -16.19 -15.60 -3.62
C LYS A 62 -15.25 -14.42 -3.84
N THR A 63 -15.66 -13.52 -4.72
CA THR A 63 -14.98 -12.27 -5.04
C THR A 63 -15.84 -11.09 -4.55
N PRO A 64 -15.28 -9.89 -4.38
CA PRO A 64 -16.05 -8.70 -4.02
C PRO A 64 -17.26 -8.43 -4.93
N SER A 65 -17.24 -8.92 -6.17
CA SER A 65 -18.32 -8.81 -7.15
C SER A 65 -19.51 -9.74 -6.90
N ASP A 66 -19.36 -10.78 -6.08
CA ASP A 66 -20.45 -11.70 -5.70
C ASP A 66 -21.40 -11.10 -4.65
N PHE A 67 -21.10 -9.89 -4.16
CA PHE A 67 -21.85 -9.23 -3.10
C PHE A 67 -22.57 -7.99 -3.65
N THR A 68 -23.88 -7.93 -3.41
CA THR A 68 -24.68 -6.72 -3.64
C THR A 68 -24.79 -5.94 -2.34
N TRP A 69 -24.25 -4.73 -2.33
CA TRP A 69 -24.31 -3.81 -1.20
C TRP A 69 -25.49 -2.86 -1.38
N SER A 70 -26.25 -2.59 -0.32
CA SER A 70 -27.37 -1.63 -0.33
C SER A 70 -26.93 -0.16 -0.35
N GLY A 71 -25.62 0.09 -0.23
CA GLY A 71 -24.97 1.39 -0.30
C GLY A 71 -23.56 1.24 -0.86
N ASP A 72 -22.65 2.15 -0.48
CA ASP A 72 -21.24 2.04 -0.89
C ASP A 72 -20.64 0.71 -0.43
N ASN A 73 -19.85 0.08 -1.30
CA ASN A 73 -19.15 -1.13 -0.98
C ASN A 73 -18.26 -0.91 0.26
N PRO A 74 -18.36 -1.72 1.33
CA PRO A 74 -17.52 -1.61 2.51
C PRO A 74 -16.02 -1.61 2.20
N TYR A 75 -15.60 -2.32 1.15
CA TYR A 75 -14.21 -2.24 0.68
C TYR A 75 -13.84 -0.83 0.23
N ASP A 76 -14.70 -0.15 -0.53
CA ASP A 76 -14.44 1.22 -1.00
C ASP A 76 -14.53 2.23 0.15
N LEU A 77 -15.43 2.01 1.12
CA LEU A 77 -15.52 2.84 2.32
C LEU A 77 -14.28 2.71 3.19
N ILE A 78 -13.84 1.48 3.48
CA ILE A 78 -12.62 1.19 4.24
C ILE A 78 -11.40 1.68 3.45
N TYR A 79 -11.35 1.43 2.15
CA TYR A 79 -10.28 1.93 1.27
C TYR A 79 -10.24 3.45 1.34
N ASN A 80 -11.35 4.16 1.12
CA ASN A 80 -11.39 5.62 1.20
C ASN A 80 -11.13 6.17 2.60
N PHE A 81 -11.43 5.40 3.65
CA PHE A 81 -11.13 5.78 5.04
C PHE A 81 -9.64 5.61 5.36
N LEU A 82 -9.04 4.50 4.94
CA LEU A 82 -7.63 4.17 5.14
C LEU A 82 -6.70 4.95 4.20
N TRP A 83 -7.16 5.24 2.98
CA TRP A 83 -6.40 6.03 2.02
C TRP A 83 -6.48 7.50 2.42
N GLY A 84 -5.34 8.00 2.89
CA GLY A 84 -5.13 9.41 3.20
C GLY A 84 -5.13 10.27 1.93
N CYS A 85 -4.14 11.14 1.82
CA CYS A 85 -3.93 11.95 0.63
C CYS A 85 -3.82 11.08 -0.63
N ALA A 86 -4.63 11.41 -1.65
CA ALA A 86 -4.65 10.70 -2.92
C ALA A 86 -3.52 11.11 -3.88
N SER A 87 -2.73 12.14 -3.53
CA SER A 87 -1.61 12.62 -4.35
C SER A 87 -0.53 11.54 -4.50
N LYS A 88 0.09 11.51 -5.68
CA LYS A 88 1.19 10.58 -6.01
C LYS A 88 2.41 11.37 -6.48
N CYS A 89 3.60 10.90 -6.15
CA CYS A 89 4.84 11.51 -6.59
C CYS A 89 4.82 11.64 -8.12
N PRO A 90 5.03 12.83 -8.70
CA PRO A 90 4.87 13.04 -10.14
C PRO A 90 5.84 12.25 -11.03
N TRP A 91 6.87 11.63 -10.45
CA TRP A 91 7.89 10.91 -11.22
C TRP A 91 7.90 9.41 -10.98
N CYS A 92 7.67 8.95 -9.75
CA CYS A 92 7.63 7.53 -9.47
C CYS A 92 6.20 7.03 -9.19
N HIS A 93 5.20 7.90 -9.08
CA HIS A 93 3.81 7.58 -8.74
C HIS A 93 3.64 6.87 -7.38
N GLU A 94 4.63 6.97 -6.49
CA GLU A 94 4.48 6.52 -5.11
C GLU A 94 3.40 7.36 -4.39
N PRO A 95 2.47 6.76 -3.63
CA PRO A 95 1.46 7.51 -2.89
C PRO A 95 2.07 8.43 -1.83
N CYS A 96 1.36 9.53 -1.57
CA CYS A 96 1.63 10.38 -0.41
C CYS A 96 1.39 9.60 0.89
N GLN A 97 2.24 9.80 1.89
CA GLN A 97 2.12 9.12 3.18
C GLN A 97 1.17 9.82 4.16
N LYS A 98 0.72 11.03 3.85
CA LYS A 98 -0.09 11.83 4.77
C LYS A 98 -1.53 11.31 4.80
N SER A 99 -2.09 11.19 5.99
CA SER A 99 -3.50 10.79 6.21
C SER A 99 -4.48 11.92 5.91
N ASP A 100 -4.09 13.18 6.14
CA ASP A 100 -4.94 14.33 5.82
C ASP A 100 -5.10 14.49 4.31
N LYS A 101 -6.35 14.55 3.84
CA LYS A 101 -6.70 14.73 2.44
C LYS A 101 -6.63 16.19 1.98
N ALA A 102 -6.73 17.14 2.90
CA ALA A 102 -6.74 18.57 2.60
C ALA A 102 -5.34 19.20 2.54
N HIS A 103 -4.29 18.43 2.86
CA HIS A 103 -2.91 18.88 2.77
C HIS A 103 -2.44 19.01 1.31
N GLY A 104 -1.23 19.54 1.10
CA GLY A 104 -0.69 19.82 -0.25
C GLY A 104 -0.38 21.30 -0.45
N SER A 105 0.27 21.91 0.54
CA SER A 105 0.75 23.29 0.44
C SER A 105 2.27 23.32 0.58
N GLU A 106 2.89 24.45 0.24
CA GLU A 106 4.35 24.62 0.41
C GLU A 106 4.78 24.53 1.90
N ARG A 107 3.85 24.71 2.85
CA ARG A 107 4.10 24.54 4.30
C ARG A 107 3.71 23.16 4.83
N ASP A 108 2.94 22.40 4.07
CA ASP A 108 2.49 21.05 4.42
C ASP A 108 2.52 20.17 3.16
N CYS A 109 3.76 19.83 2.78
CA CYS A 109 4.07 19.21 1.52
C CYS A 109 3.66 17.74 1.46
N HIS A 110 3.36 17.28 0.25
CA HIS A 110 3.37 15.88 -0.12
C HIS A 110 4.76 15.28 0.03
N ASN A 111 4.82 14.09 0.61
CA ASN A 111 6.02 13.29 0.73
C ASN A 111 5.65 11.80 0.74
N CYS A 112 6.62 10.94 0.45
CA CYS A 112 6.44 9.49 0.40
C CYS A 112 7.32 8.82 1.46
N ILE A 113 6.90 7.66 1.96
CA ILE A 113 7.70 6.87 2.93
C ILE A 113 9.01 6.44 2.27
N GLN A 114 8.93 5.98 1.02
CA GLN A 114 10.06 5.66 0.17
C GLN A 114 9.79 6.26 -1.22
N HIS A 115 10.79 6.34 -2.09
CA HIS A 115 10.51 6.50 -3.52
C HIS A 115 11.01 5.28 -4.29
N ARG A 116 10.14 4.76 -5.15
CA ARG A 116 10.51 3.72 -6.11
C ARG A 116 11.30 4.26 -7.31
N PRO A 117 12.06 3.40 -8.00
CA PRO A 117 12.69 3.73 -9.28
C PRO A 117 11.66 4.30 -10.25
N SER A 118 11.98 5.43 -10.88
CA SER A 118 11.06 6.09 -11.80
C SER A 118 10.67 5.21 -12.99
N GLY A 119 11.50 4.22 -13.32
CA GLY A 119 11.17 3.19 -14.30
C GLY A 119 9.90 2.41 -14.01
N VAL A 120 9.53 2.22 -12.75
CA VAL A 120 8.27 1.55 -12.35
C VAL A 120 7.04 2.36 -12.78
N ALA A 121 7.19 3.67 -12.97
CA ALA A 121 6.17 4.56 -13.52
C ALA A 121 6.27 4.73 -15.04
N GLY A 122 7.06 3.90 -15.72
CA GLY A 122 7.27 3.95 -17.18
C GLY A 122 8.27 5.01 -17.63
N ILE A 123 9.02 5.65 -16.71
CA ILE A 123 10.04 6.64 -17.07
C ILE A 123 11.28 5.94 -17.63
N ARG A 124 11.74 6.44 -18.77
CA ARG A 124 12.92 5.96 -19.48
C ARG A 124 13.96 7.05 -19.60
N CYS A 125 15.24 6.67 -19.53
CA CYS A 125 16.34 7.56 -19.86
C CYS A 125 16.22 7.99 -21.33
N THR A 126 16.12 9.29 -21.58
CA THR A 126 15.92 9.85 -22.92
C THR A 126 17.04 9.52 -23.89
N ASN A 127 18.28 9.42 -23.38
CA ASN A 127 19.46 9.19 -24.21
C ASN A 127 19.63 7.72 -24.60
N THR A 128 19.33 6.80 -23.69
CA THR A 128 19.57 5.36 -23.90
C THR A 128 18.30 4.59 -24.29
N GLY A 129 17.13 5.12 -23.94
CA GLY A 129 15.84 4.43 -24.01
C GLY A 129 15.66 3.37 -22.92
N GLN A 130 16.60 3.27 -21.97
CA GLN A 130 16.52 2.28 -20.89
C GLN A 130 15.53 2.71 -19.82
N VAL A 131 14.85 1.74 -19.21
CA VAL A 131 14.05 1.96 -18.00
C VAL A 131 14.92 2.60 -16.92
N SER A 132 14.44 3.63 -16.23
CA SER A 132 15.22 4.30 -15.19
C SER A 132 15.28 3.44 -13.92
N VAL A 133 16.47 3.31 -13.35
CA VAL A 133 16.72 2.56 -12.10
C VAL A 133 16.81 3.50 -10.88
N GLU A 134 16.94 4.79 -11.14
CA GLU A 134 17.12 5.83 -10.15
C GLU A 134 15.80 6.18 -9.46
N SER A 135 15.84 6.33 -8.14
CA SER A 135 14.72 6.87 -7.37
C SER A 135 14.66 8.40 -7.46
N CYS A 136 13.52 8.97 -7.11
CA CYS A 136 13.34 10.42 -7.06
C CYS A 136 14.32 11.09 -6.08
N ASN A 137 14.53 10.48 -4.91
CA ASN A 137 15.43 11.00 -3.88
C ASN A 137 16.89 11.09 -4.36
N PHE A 138 17.35 10.08 -5.11
CA PHE A 138 18.68 10.12 -5.73
C PHE A 138 18.72 11.17 -6.84
N SER A 139 17.69 11.19 -7.69
CA SER A 139 17.60 12.11 -8.82
C SER A 139 17.71 13.57 -8.38
N VAL A 140 17.03 13.99 -7.31
CA VAL A 140 17.08 15.38 -6.79
C VAL A 140 18.44 15.81 -6.23
N GLN A 141 19.30 14.86 -5.83
CA GLN A 141 20.68 15.15 -5.39
C GLN A 141 21.69 15.09 -6.55
N SER A 142 21.32 14.46 -7.66
CA SER A 142 22.19 14.22 -8.80
C SER A 142 22.28 15.41 -9.77
N THR A 143 23.14 15.27 -10.80
CA THR A 143 23.18 16.17 -11.96
C THR A 143 22.17 15.79 -13.05
N MET A 144 21.33 14.79 -12.81
CA MET A 144 20.34 14.33 -13.77
C MET A 144 19.34 15.44 -14.09
N ARG A 145 18.81 15.36 -15.30
CA ARG A 145 17.82 16.29 -15.82
C ARG A 145 16.62 15.52 -16.32
N MET A 146 15.48 16.18 -16.31
CA MET A 146 14.23 15.63 -16.78
C MET A 146 13.60 16.52 -17.81
N ARG A 147 13.00 15.91 -18.83
CA ARG A 147 12.17 16.65 -19.76
C ARG A 147 10.96 17.19 -19.00
N CYS A 148 10.62 18.43 -19.27
CA CYS A 148 9.39 19.04 -18.78
C CYS A 148 8.18 18.19 -19.23
N GLY A 149 7.30 17.84 -18.29
CA GLY A 149 6.09 17.06 -18.54
C GLY A 149 4.86 17.73 -17.95
N VAL A 150 3.74 17.01 -17.82
CA VAL A 150 2.45 17.57 -17.33
C VAL A 150 2.59 18.25 -15.96
N TRP A 151 3.57 17.84 -15.14
CA TRP A 151 3.84 18.40 -13.81
C TRP A 151 4.57 19.75 -13.80
N CYS A 152 5.20 20.19 -14.88
CA CYS A 152 6.04 21.40 -14.86
C CYS A 152 5.24 22.70 -15.05
N GLY A 153 3.94 22.63 -15.39
CA GLY A 153 3.09 23.80 -15.64
C GLY A 153 3.54 24.70 -16.79
N CYS A 154 4.52 24.26 -17.58
CA CYS A 154 5.12 25.04 -18.65
C CYS A 154 4.26 24.99 -19.92
N SER A 155 4.36 26.04 -20.76
CA SER A 155 3.69 26.04 -22.07
C SER A 155 4.27 24.92 -22.97
N LYS A 156 3.48 24.47 -23.97
CA LYS A 156 3.93 23.43 -24.93
C LYS A 156 5.28 23.72 -25.59
N GLU A 157 5.63 24.99 -25.77
CA GLU A 157 6.90 25.43 -26.36
C GLU A 157 8.08 25.30 -25.36
N GLN A 158 7.82 25.52 -24.07
CA GLN A 158 8.79 25.33 -22.97
C GLN A 158 8.96 23.84 -22.60
N CYS A 159 8.02 22.98 -22.98
CA CYS A 159 8.06 21.55 -22.69
C CYS A 159 9.24 20.78 -23.34
N ASN A 160 9.97 21.42 -24.26
CA ASN A 160 11.17 20.84 -24.89
C ASN A 160 12.47 21.06 -24.10
N VAL A 161 12.41 21.74 -22.95
CA VAL A 161 13.59 22.01 -22.12
C VAL A 161 13.76 20.94 -21.04
N ASN A 162 14.99 20.50 -20.82
CA ASN A 162 15.35 19.61 -19.72
C ASN A 162 15.64 20.43 -18.46
N HIS A 163 14.94 20.16 -17.35
CA HIS A 163 15.14 20.80 -16.06
C HIS A 163 15.99 19.93 -15.12
N PRO A 164 16.91 20.49 -14.33
CA PRO A 164 17.61 19.74 -13.30
C PRO A 164 16.62 19.23 -12.23
N PHE A 165 16.72 17.96 -11.85
CA PHE A 165 15.88 17.41 -10.77
C PHE A 165 16.07 18.15 -9.45
N ARG A 166 17.29 18.60 -9.14
CA ARG A 166 17.59 19.40 -7.93
C ARG A 166 16.82 20.73 -7.84
N GLU A 167 16.25 21.22 -8.94
CA GLU A 167 15.49 22.47 -8.98
C GLU A 167 13.96 22.23 -8.93
N TYR A 168 13.52 21.02 -8.58
CA TYR A 168 12.12 20.64 -8.63
C TYR A 168 11.19 21.54 -7.81
N LYS A 169 11.67 22.11 -6.69
CA LYS A 169 10.91 23.07 -5.87
C LYS A 169 10.47 24.32 -6.62
N LYS A 170 11.09 24.68 -7.75
CA LYS A 170 10.60 25.78 -8.60
C LYS A 170 9.25 25.47 -9.25
N TYR A 171 8.95 24.18 -9.46
CA TYR A 171 7.81 23.70 -10.24
C TYR A 171 6.82 22.88 -9.40
N MET A 172 7.29 22.21 -8.34
CA MET A 172 6.50 21.39 -7.43
C MET A 172 6.79 21.81 -5.98
N LYS A 173 6.24 22.98 -5.63
CA LYS A 173 6.47 23.64 -4.33
C LYS A 173 5.86 22.86 -3.16
N ASP A 174 4.73 22.23 -3.43
CA ASP A 174 3.92 21.37 -2.58
C ASP A 174 4.51 19.96 -2.37
N TRP A 175 5.65 19.62 -2.99
CA TRP A 175 6.32 18.34 -2.80
C TRP A 175 7.61 18.49 -2.01
N ASP A 176 7.84 17.61 -1.05
CA ASP A 176 9.10 17.49 -0.32
C ASP A 176 9.73 16.12 -0.59
N ILE A 177 10.86 16.13 -1.32
CA ILE A 177 11.57 14.93 -1.76
C ILE A 177 12.94 15.00 -1.11
N GLN A 178 13.10 14.26 -0.03
CA GLN A 178 14.34 14.27 0.76
C GLN A 178 15.49 13.66 -0.07
N PRO A 179 16.62 14.37 -0.27
CA PRO A 179 17.69 13.87 -1.10
C PRO A 179 18.37 12.64 -0.47
N LEU A 180 18.79 11.69 -1.32
CA LEU A 180 19.61 10.56 -0.91
C LEU A 180 20.92 10.54 -1.70
N ALA A 181 22.01 10.23 -1.01
CA ALA A 181 23.35 10.20 -1.59
C ALA A 181 23.55 9.03 -2.57
N ASP A 182 22.83 7.93 -2.38
CA ASP A 182 22.91 6.74 -3.21
C ASP A 182 21.54 6.07 -3.40
N MET A 183 21.52 4.98 -4.18
CA MET A 183 20.31 4.19 -4.47
C MET A 183 20.11 3.01 -3.49
N SER A 184 20.74 3.03 -2.31
CA SER A 184 20.75 1.88 -1.39
C SER A 184 19.56 1.80 -0.43
N ASN A 185 18.76 2.87 -0.32
CA ASN A 185 17.68 2.99 0.69
C ASN A 185 16.60 1.90 0.60
N SER A 186 16.27 1.37 -0.58
CA SER A 186 15.25 0.32 -0.68
C SER A 186 15.80 -0.95 -1.30
N LYS A 187 16.18 -1.91 -0.44
CA LYS A 187 16.53 -3.28 -0.89
C LYS A 187 15.37 -3.91 -1.63
N TYR A 188 14.12 -3.63 -1.23
CA TYR A 188 12.93 -4.05 -1.96
C TYR A 188 12.95 -3.59 -3.42
N TRP A 189 13.10 -2.29 -3.67
CA TRP A 189 13.10 -1.79 -5.04
C TRP A 189 14.32 -2.24 -5.85
N ASN A 190 15.47 -2.38 -5.20
CA ASN A 190 16.68 -2.90 -5.83
C ASN A 190 16.51 -4.37 -6.27
N TRP A 191 15.95 -5.21 -5.39
CA TRP A 191 15.57 -6.59 -5.71
C TRP A 191 14.50 -6.66 -6.80
N PHE A 192 13.47 -5.81 -6.73
CA PHE A 192 12.41 -5.74 -7.73
C PHE A 192 12.98 -5.42 -9.11
N MET A 193 13.83 -4.39 -9.23
CA MET A 193 14.44 -4.02 -10.51
C MET A 193 15.39 -5.11 -11.02
N ASN A 194 16.15 -5.76 -10.14
CA ASN A 194 17.00 -6.89 -10.53
C ASN A 194 16.17 -8.06 -11.09
N THR A 195 14.99 -8.31 -10.53
CA THR A 195 14.14 -9.48 -10.87
C THR A 195 13.22 -9.21 -12.07
N PHE A 196 12.65 -8.01 -12.17
CA PHE A 196 11.53 -7.73 -13.09
C PHE A 196 11.81 -6.68 -14.16
N SER A 197 13.00 -6.07 -14.19
CA SER A 197 13.27 -4.96 -15.12
C SER A 197 13.18 -5.33 -16.61
N GLU A 198 13.40 -6.59 -16.98
CA GLU A 198 13.19 -7.06 -18.35
C GLU A 198 11.70 -7.05 -18.73
N HIS A 199 10.85 -7.58 -17.85
CA HIS A 199 9.40 -7.54 -18.03
C HIS A 199 8.88 -6.11 -18.09
N LEU A 200 9.38 -5.25 -17.20
CA LEU A 200 9.03 -3.83 -17.16
C LEU A 200 9.44 -3.11 -18.47
N ALA A 201 10.66 -3.35 -18.95
CA ALA A 201 11.12 -2.81 -20.22
C ALA A 201 10.24 -3.24 -21.40
N LYS A 202 9.83 -4.51 -21.43
CA LYS A 202 8.91 -5.02 -22.47
C LYS A 202 7.53 -4.37 -22.38
N TYR A 203 6.98 -4.24 -21.18
CA TYR A 203 5.67 -3.64 -20.95
C TYR A 203 5.62 -2.16 -21.39
N ASP A 204 6.65 -1.38 -21.03
CA ASP A 204 6.72 0.05 -21.33
C ASP A 204 7.32 0.38 -22.72
N GLY A 205 7.66 -0.64 -23.51
CA GLY A 205 8.37 -0.47 -24.79
C GLY A 205 9.73 0.21 -24.64
N GLY A 206 10.41 -0.02 -23.51
CA GLY A 206 11.75 0.47 -23.21
C GLY A 206 12.85 -0.57 -23.47
N LYS A 207 14.09 -0.19 -23.18
CA LYS A 207 15.24 -1.11 -23.15
C LYS A 207 15.54 -1.56 -21.73
N GLN A 208 16.07 -2.76 -21.59
CA GLN A 208 16.51 -3.27 -20.30
C GLN A 208 17.57 -2.34 -19.68
N PRO A 209 17.43 -2.00 -18.38
CA PRO A 209 18.41 -1.18 -17.69
C PRO A 209 19.70 -1.94 -17.38
N LYS A 210 20.77 -1.18 -17.14
CA LYS A 210 21.98 -1.72 -16.51
C LYS A 210 21.79 -1.76 -15.00
N ILE A 211 21.54 -2.95 -14.46
CA ILE A 211 21.38 -3.16 -13.02
C ILE A 211 22.75 -3.15 -12.32
N PRO A 212 22.95 -2.38 -11.22
CA PRO A 212 24.15 -2.43 -10.40
C PRO A 212 24.47 -3.85 -9.91
N SER A 213 25.76 -4.21 -9.90
CA SER A 213 26.20 -5.54 -9.47
C SER A 213 25.80 -5.87 -8.02
N SER A 214 25.78 -4.86 -7.15
CA SER A 214 25.38 -4.99 -5.74
C SER A 214 23.92 -5.41 -5.56
N TRP A 215 23.05 -5.22 -6.56
CA TRP A 215 21.63 -5.60 -6.47
C TRP A 215 21.43 -7.08 -6.81
N LYS A 216 22.37 -7.69 -7.53
CA LYS A 216 22.27 -9.09 -7.98
C LYS A 216 22.35 -10.09 -6.83
N SER A 217 22.93 -9.70 -5.70
CA SER A 217 23.03 -10.52 -4.50
C SER A 217 21.84 -10.39 -3.55
N LEU A 218 20.89 -9.48 -3.83
CA LEU A 218 19.72 -9.30 -2.97
C LEU A 218 18.75 -10.46 -3.15
N THR A 219 18.27 -11.00 -2.03
CA THR A 219 17.25 -12.05 -2.00
C THR A 219 15.85 -11.45 -1.83
N LYS A 220 14.82 -12.27 -2.07
CA LYS A 220 13.43 -11.89 -1.77
C LYS A 220 13.24 -11.66 -0.27
N ASP A 221 13.94 -12.40 0.58
CA ASP A 221 13.84 -12.26 2.04
C ASP A 221 14.47 -10.93 2.50
N ASP A 222 15.62 -10.54 1.94
CA ASP A 222 16.21 -9.21 2.17
C ASP A 222 15.24 -8.08 1.78
N ALA A 223 14.52 -8.26 0.66
CA ALA A 223 13.52 -7.32 0.19
C ALA A 223 12.34 -7.20 1.15
N ILE A 224 11.77 -8.33 1.60
CA ILE A 224 10.65 -8.36 2.55
C ILE A 224 11.07 -7.76 3.90
N GLN A 225 12.24 -8.13 4.41
CA GLN A 225 12.76 -7.59 5.66
C GLN A 225 12.91 -6.06 5.59
N SER A 226 13.44 -5.53 4.47
CA SER A 226 13.58 -4.08 4.30
C SER A 226 12.24 -3.33 4.30
N LEU A 227 11.14 -3.97 3.89
CA LEU A 227 9.81 -3.35 3.99
C LEU A 227 9.35 -3.30 5.45
N SER A 228 9.60 -4.35 6.23
CA SER A 228 9.19 -4.40 7.64
C SER A 228 9.88 -3.35 8.50
N GLU A 229 11.12 -3.00 8.18
CA GLU A 229 11.89 -1.94 8.86
C GLU A 229 11.32 -0.54 8.61
N VAL A 230 10.63 -0.37 7.49
CA VAL A 230 10.15 0.93 7.00
C VAL A 230 8.68 1.15 7.36
N TYR A 231 7.86 0.10 7.21
CA TYR A 231 6.43 0.16 7.45
C TYR A 231 6.08 -0.41 8.83
N VAL A 232 6.83 -0.02 9.87
CA VAL A 232 6.52 -0.44 11.25
C VAL A 232 5.07 -0.08 11.55
N ILE A 233 4.21 -1.10 11.62
CA ILE A 233 2.82 -0.96 12.04
C ILE A 233 2.90 -0.76 13.56
N THR A 234 2.98 0.49 13.99
CA THR A 234 2.72 0.89 15.38
C THR A 234 1.24 1.14 15.59
#